data_AF-A0A2G4F249-F1
#
_entry.id   AF-A0A2G4F249-F1
#
_cell.length_a   1.000
_cell.length_b   1.000
_cell.length_c   1.000
_cell.angle_alpha   90.00
_cell.angle_beta   90.00
_cell.angle_gamma   90.00
#
_symmetry.space_group_name_H-M   'P 1'
#
loop_
_entity.id
_entity.type
_entity.pdbx_description
1 polymer ?
#
loop_
_entity_poly.entity_id
_entity_poly.type
_entity_poly.pdbx_seq_one_letter_code
_entity_poly.pdbx_strand_id
1 'polypeptide(L)'
;MKPEKIIASFLVVLKTSPNLFTEAATEAMKALEKDIMAAENESNQAISKILSNWCIDYPEVTKALESVATRSKAIPKASQPQGDENISENQFPRLFPRLLESLEKRIKSEKPENS
;
A
#
# COMPACT_ATOMS: atom_id res chain seq x y z
N MET A 1 10.90 10.47 -4.42
CA MET A 1 9.64 9.78 -4.79
C MET A 1 8.49 10.73 -4.55
N LYS A 2 7.45 10.75 -5.40
CA LYS A 2 6.21 11.48 -5.09
C LYS A 2 5.46 10.80 -3.93
N PRO A 3 4.80 11.55 -3.04
CA PRO A 3 4.05 10.99 -1.92
C PRO A 3 2.99 9.97 -2.38
N GLU A 4 2.26 10.29 -3.45
CA GLU A 4 1.28 9.39 -4.08
C GLU A 4 1.90 8.08 -4.53
N LYS A 5 3.12 8.13 -5.09
CA LYS A 5 3.78 6.94 -5.60
C LYS A 5 4.17 6.00 -4.46
N ILE A 6 4.55 6.54 -3.30
CA ILE A 6 4.81 5.76 -2.09
C ILE A 6 3.52 5.10 -1.61
N ILE A 7 2.44 5.87 -1.50
CA ILE A 7 1.13 5.37 -1.07
C ILE A 7 0.62 4.26 -2.02
N ALA A 8 0.68 4.49 -3.33
CA ALA A 8 0.25 3.51 -4.33
C ALA A 8 1.13 2.26 -4.33
N SER A 9 2.45 2.41 -4.19
CA SER A 9 3.36 1.26 -4.13
C SER A 9 3.14 0.45 -2.87
N PHE A 10 2.94 1.10 -1.73
CA PHE A 10 2.60 0.46 -0.47
C PHE A 10 1.30 -0.36 -0.59
N LEU A 11 0.25 0.22 -1.17
CA LEU A 11 -1.02 -0.48 -1.43
C LEU A 11 -0.84 -1.72 -2.31
N VAL A 12 0.02 -1.65 -3.33
CA VAL A 12 0.31 -2.80 -4.19
C VAL A 12 1.07 -3.88 -3.43
N VAL A 13 2.08 -3.52 -2.63
CA VAL A 13 2.81 -4.49 -1.80
C VAL A 13 1.87 -5.15 -0.80
N LEU A 14 1.01 -4.37 -0.16
CA LEU A 14 -0.03 -4.87 0.74
C LEU A 14 -0.97 -5.85 0.03
N LYS A 15 -1.35 -5.55 -1.22
CA LYS A 15 -2.26 -6.39 -2.03
C LYS A 15 -1.61 -7.66 -2.57
N THR A 16 -0.31 -7.62 -2.89
CA THR A 16 0.39 -8.68 -3.63
C THR A 16 1.26 -9.56 -2.75
N SER A 17 1.72 -9.05 -1.61
CA SER A 17 2.71 -9.70 -0.76
C SER A 17 2.34 -9.65 0.73
N PRO A 18 1.17 -10.18 1.15
CA PRO A 18 0.80 -10.29 2.57
C PRO A 18 1.87 -10.96 3.42
N ASN A 19 2.59 -11.92 2.86
CA ASN A 19 3.56 -12.74 3.58
C ASN A 19 4.76 -11.93 4.11
N LEU A 20 5.00 -10.73 3.58
CA LEU A 20 6.05 -9.82 4.09
C LEU A 20 5.63 -9.13 5.39
N PHE A 21 4.33 -9.13 5.69
CA PHE A 21 3.78 -8.54 6.90
C PHE A 21 3.69 -9.62 7.97
N THR A 22 4.75 -9.75 8.75
CA THR A 22 4.77 -10.59 9.95
C THR A 22 3.75 -10.12 10.99
N GLU A 23 3.55 -10.87 12.06
CA GLU A 23 2.63 -10.48 13.15
C GLU A 23 2.97 -9.10 13.72
N ALA A 24 4.26 -8.81 13.92
CA ALA A 24 4.75 -7.50 14.34
C ALA A 24 4.44 -6.38 13.34
N ALA A 25 4.63 -6.64 12.03
CA ALA A 25 4.26 -5.68 10.99
C ALA A 25 2.75 -5.46 10.94
N THR A 26 1.96 -6.51 11.14
CA THR A 26 0.49 -6.42 11.18
C THR A 26 0.00 -5.60 12.37
N GLU A 27 0.62 -5.75 13.54
CA GLU A 27 0.33 -4.92 14.71
C GLU A 27 0.72 -3.46 14.48
N ALA A 28 1.92 -3.21 13.95
CA ALA A 28 2.36 -1.87 13.58
C ALA A 28 1.47 -1.26 12.49
N MET A 29 0.85 -2.08 11.64
CA MET A 29 -0.09 -1.62 10.63
C MET A 29 -1.43 -1.16 11.22
N LYS A 30 -1.85 -1.70 12.37
CA LYS A 30 -3.00 -1.15 13.14
C LYS A 30 -2.67 0.23 13.71
N ALA A 31 -1.43 0.44 14.18
CA ALA A 31 -0.98 1.75 14.62
C ALA A 31 -0.91 2.72 13.43
N LEU A 32 -0.33 2.27 12.31
CA LEU A 32 -0.26 3.02 11.05
C LEU A 32 -1.65 3.42 10.54
N GLU A 33 -2.65 2.55 10.61
CA GLU A 33 -4.03 2.89 10.26
C GLU A 33 -4.55 4.05 11.11
N LYS A 34 -4.34 4.01 12.43
CA LYS A 34 -4.75 5.09 13.33
C LYS A 34 -4.05 6.40 13.00
N ASP A 35 -2.74 6.37 12.76
CA ASP A 35 -1.98 7.56 12.37
C ASP A 35 -2.46 8.13 11.04
N ILE A 36 -2.76 7.28 10.06
CA ILE A 36 -3.24 7.70 8.75
C ILE A 36 -4.68 8.24 8.81
N MET A 37 -5.54 7.64 9.64
CA MET A 37 -6.89 8.16 9.91
C MET A 37 -6.83 9.48 10.68
N ALA A 38 -5.92 9.64 11.64
CA ALA A 38 -5.71 10.91 12.32
C ALA A 38 -5.16 11.99 11.36
N ALA A 39 -4.29 11.57 10.44
CA ALA A 39 -3.77 12.39 9.35
C ALA A 39 -4.69 12.42 8.10
N GLU A 40 -5.94 11.98 8.20
CA GLU A 40 -6.88 11.94 7.06
C GLU A 40 -7.19 13.35 6.52
N ASN A 41 -7.06 14.38 7.33
CA ASN A 41 -7.21 15.77 6.89
C ASN A 41 -5.88 16.42 6.53
N GLU A 42 -4.75 15.73 6.75
CA GLU A 42 -3.42 16.24 6.44
C GLU A 42 -3.06 16.03 4.97
N SER A 43 -2.00 16.71 4.52
CA SER A 43 -1.50 16.59 3.15
C SER A 43 -0.96 15.18 2.83
N ASN A 44 -1.00 14.78 1.56
CA ASN A 44 -0.45 13.49 1.09
C ASN A 44 1.04 13.31 1.45
N GLN A 45 1.78 14.41 1.61
CA GLN A 45 3.16 14.41 2.09
C GLN A 45 3.30 13.95 3.55
N ALA A 46 2.34 14.27 4.42
CA ALA A 46 2.35 13.82 5.81
C ALA A 46 2.14 12.30 5.86
N ILE A 47 1.12 11.80 5.15
CA ILE A 47 0.85 10.36 5.04
C ILE A 47 2.04 9.61 4.45
N SER A 48 2.65 10.13 3.38
CA SER A 48 3.80 9.46 2.78
C SER A 48 5.00 9.41 3.71
N LYS A 49 5.19 10.42 4.58
CA LYS A 49 6.22 10.41 5.62
C LYS A 49 5.93 9.34 6.67
N ILE A 50 4.68 9.23 7.14
CA ILE A 50 4.29 8.21 8.11
C ILE A 50 4.55 6.81 7.52
N LEU A 51 4.12 6.57 6.28
CA LEU A 51 4.39 5.31 5.57
C LEU A 51 5.89 5.06 5.38
N SER A 52 6.65 6.08 5.00
CA SER A 52 8.10 5.94 4.81
C SER A 52 8.79 5.62 6.14
N ASN A 53 8.38 6.27 7.23
CA ASN A 53 8.92 6.02 8.55
C ASN A 53 8.63 4.58 8.99
N TRP A 54 7.40 4.12 8.82
CA TRP A 54 7.02 2.73 9.08
C TRP A 54 7.84 1.74 8.24
N CYS A 55 8.05 2.04 6.95
CA CYS A 55 8.83 1.17 6.07
C CYS A 55 10.30 1.02 6.51
N ILE A 56 10.89 2.03 7.19
CA ILE A 56 12.28 1.96 7.69
C ILE A 56 12.45 0.80 8.68
N ASP A 57 11.46 0.56 9.54
CA ASP A 57 11.49 -0.55 10.50
C ASP A 57 11.31 -1.93 9.83
N TYR A 58 10.73 -1.96 8.61
CA TYR A 58 10.45 -3.18 7.86
C TYR A 58 11.19 -3.19 6.51
N PRO A 59 12.50 -3.54 6.49
CA PRO A 59 13.31 -3.50 5.28
C PRO A 59 12.81 -4.42 4.16
N GLU A 60 12.12 -5.51 4.51
CA GLU A 60 11.50 -6.40 3.51
C GLU A 60 10.35 -5.71 2.76
N VAL A 61 9.52 -4.97 3.49
CA VAL A 61 8.43 -4.19 2.89
C VAL A 61 9.01 -3.01 2.11
N THR A 62 10.05 -2.35 2.61
CA THR A 62 10.77 -1.30 1.87
C THR A 62 11.30 -1.81 0.54
N LYS A 63 11.99 -2.97 0.52
CA LYS A 63 12.50 -3.57 -0.72
C LYS A 63 11.38 -3.87 -1.71
N ALA A 64 10.26 -4.43 -1.23
CA ALA A 64 9.10 -4.69 -2.08
C ALA A 64 8.49 -3.38 -2.62
N LEU A 65 8.37 -2.35 -1.76
CA LEU A 65 7.85 -1.04 -2.12
C LEU A 65 8.73 -0.35 -3.16
N GLU A 66 10.05 -0.36 -2.96
CA GLU A 66 11.01 0.17 -3.92
C GLU A 66 10.96 -0.62 -5.23
N SER A 67 10.84 -1.94 -5.19
CA SER A 67 10.68 -2.78 -6.39
C SER A 67 9.42 -2.41 -7.19
N VAL A 68 8.30 -2.19 -6.51
CA VAL A 68 7.05 -1.73 -7.15
C VAL A 68 7.19 -0.29 -7.67
N ALA A 69 7.79 0.60 -6.89
CA ALA A 69 7.94 2.00 -7.24
C ALA A 69 8.95 2.20 -8.40
N THR A 70 9.99 1.36 -8.48
CA THR A 70 10.97 1.38 -9.57
C THR A 70 10.46 0.65 -10.82
N ARG A 71 9.59 -0.36 -10.67
CA ARG A 71 8.79 -0.96 -11.78
C ARG A 71 7.71 -0.01 -12.29
N SER A 72 8.10 1.19 -12.73
CA SER A 72 7.19 2.15 -13.37
C SER A 72 6.74 1.75 -14.79
N LYS A 73 7.06 0.54 -15.29
CA LYS A 73 6.74 0.14 -16.67
C LYS A 73 6.20 -1.28 -16.87
N ALA A 74 6.11 -2.08 -15.83
CA ALA A 74 5.45 -3.37 -15.89
C ALA A 74 4.97 -3.73 -14.49
N ILE A 75 3.80 -3.20 -14.12
CA ILE A 75 2.83 -4.13 -13.54
C ILE A 75 2.69 -5.14 -14.66
N PRO A 76 3.17 -6.40 -14.56
CA PRO A 76 2.58 -7.40 -15.43
C PRO A 76 1.10 -7.22 -15.15
N LYS A 77 0.33 -6.75 -16.14
CA LYS A 77 -1.13 -6.90 -16.14
C LYS A 77 -1.35 -8.20 -15.43
N ALA A 78 -2.15 -8.21 -14.36
CA ALA A 78 -2.64 -9.45 -13.82
C ALA A 78 -3.02 -10.27 -15.05
N SER A 79 -2.18 -11.24 -15.42
CA SER A 79 -2.63 -12.34 -16.22
C SER A 79 -3.69 -12.86 -15.30
N GLN A 80 -4.96 -12.57 -15.63
CA GLN A 80 -6.07 -13.28 -15.04
C GLN A 80 -5.60 -14.73 -14.92
N PRO A 81 -5.54 -15.31 -13.71
CA PRO A 81 -5.42 -16.74 -13.61
C PRO A 81 -6.73 -17.26 -14.19
N GLN A 82 -6.72 -17.60 -15.48
CA GLN A 82 -7.55 -18.70 -15.93
C GLN A 82 -6.98 -19.93 -15.22
N GLY A 83 -7.63 -20.32 -14.13
CA GLY A 83 -7.32 -21.55 -13.40
C GLY A 83 -6.25 -21.38 -12.32
N ASP A 84 -6.37 -22.24 -11.32
CA ASP A 84 -5.46 -22.48 -10.19
C ASP A 84 -5.53 -21.50 -9.00
N GLU A 85 -6.57 -21.73 -8.21
CA GLU A 85 -6.47 -22.24 -6.83
C GLU A 85 -5.18 -21.88 -6.04
N ASN A 86 -5.39 -21.22 -4.90
CA ASN A 86 -4.39 -20.90 -3.87
C ASN A 86 -3.55 -19.61 -4.02
N ILE A 87 -4.13 -18.54 -4.57
CA ILE A 87 -3.74 -17.21 -4.06
C ILE A 87 -4.29 -17.17 -2.64
N SER A 88 -3.43 -17.41 -1.64
CA SER A 88 -3.76 -17.19 -0.22
C SER A 88 -4.48 -15.86 -0.14
N GLU A 89 -5.80 -15.89 0.08
CA GLU A 89 -6.63 -14.70 -0.12
C GLU A 89 -6.03 -13.60 0.72
N ASN A 90 -5.57 -12.53 0.08
CA ASN A 90 -4.92 -11.47 0.80
C ASN A 90 -5.96 -10.85 1.74
N GLN A 91 -5.89 -11.18 3.02
CA GLN A 91 -6.89 -10.74 3.99
C GLN A 91 -6.67 -9.28 4.39
N PHE A 92 -5.53 -8.67 4.07
CA PHE A 92 -5.27 -7.25 4.38
C PHE A 92 -6.37 -6.29 3.93
N PRO A 93 -6.92 -6.37 2.70
CA PRO A 93 -8.07 -5.57 2.32
C PRO A 93 -9.37 -5.85 3.07
N ARG A 94 -9.51 -7.03 3.67
CA ARG A 94 -10.60 -7.32 4.62
C ARG A 94 -10.29 -6.87 6.04
N LEU A 95 -9.02 -6.88 6.45
CA LEU A 95 -8.56 -6.53 7.80
C LEU A 95 -8.50 -5.00 8.00
N PHE A 96 -8.09 -4.26 6.96
CA PHE A 96 -7.90 -2.81 7.00
C PHE A 96 -8.62 -2.10 5.84
N PRO A 97 -9.94 -2.29 5.67
CA PRO A 97 -10.68 -1.72 4.54
C PRO A 97 -10.68 -0.19 4.55
N ARG A 98 -10.74 0.43 5.75
CA ARG A 98 -10.74 1.90 5.90
C ARG A 98 -9.42 2.53 5.49
N LEU A 99 -8.31 1.92 5.91
CA LEU A 99 -6.97 2.36 5.49
C LEU A 99 -6.84 2.35 3.97
N LEU A 100 -7.22 1.23 3.35
CA LEU A 100 -7.17 1.08 1.89
C LEU A 100 -8.04 2.10 1.18
N GLU A 101 -9.29 2.27 1.61
CA GLU A 101 -10.20 3.22 0.99
C GLU A 101 -9.67 4.65 1.09
N SER A 102 -9.16 5.06 2.25
CA SER A 102 -8.61 6.41 2.45
C SER A 102 -7.38 6.66 1.59
N LEU A 103 -6.47 5.68 1.50
CA LEU A 103 -5.29 5.76 0.64
C LEU A 103 -5.67 5.74 -0.85
N GLU A 104 -6.57 4.85 -1.28
CA GLU A 104 -7.04 4.79 -2.67
C GLU A 104 -7.77 6.07 -3.09
N LYS A 105 -8.60 6.63 -2.21
CA LYS A 105 -9.31 7.90 -2.45
C LYS A 105 -8.32 9.03 -2.68
N ARG A 106 -7.22 9.08 -1.92
CA ARG A 106 -6.17 10.09 -2.12
C ARG A 106 -5.43 9.94 -3.44
N ILE A 107 -5.10 8.72 -3.86
CA ILE A 107 -4.50 8.45 -5.17
C ILE A 107 -5.47 8.81 -6.31
N LYS A 108 -6.78 8.55 -6.13
CA LYS A 108 -7.80 8.88 -7.14
C LYS A 108 -8.12 10.37 -7.20
N SER A 109 -8.22 11.05 -6.06
CA SER A 109 -8.47 12.49 -6.01
C SER A 109 -7.34 13.34 -6.60
N GLU A 110 -6.10 12.84 -6.62
CA GLU A 110 -4.96 13.53 -7.27
C GLU A 110 -4.82 13.20 -8.77
N LYS A 111 -5.55 12.19 -9.27
CA LYS A 111 -5.73 12.00 -10.72
C LYS A 111 -6.96 12.80 -11.16
N PRO A 112 -6.82 14.01 -11.72
CA PRO A 112 -7.93 14.57 -12.47
C PRO A 112 -8.24 13.58 -13.59
N GLU A 113 -9.50 13.16 -13.62
CA GLU A 113 -10.15 12.50 -14.74
C GLU A 113 -9.92 13.40 -15.98
N ASN A 114 -8.89 13.10 -16.74
CA ASN A 114 -8.73 13.53 -18.11
C ASN A 114 -9.00 12.30 -18.96
N SER A 115 -10.28 12.08 -19.27
CA SER A 115 -10.66 11.40 -20.50
C SER A 115 -12.07 11.78 -20.91
#